data_AF-A0A497PHX1-F1
#
_entry.id   AF-A0A497PHX1-F1
#
_cell.length_a   1.000
_cell.length_b   1.000
_cell.length_c   1.000
_cell.angle_alpha   90.00
_cell.angle_beta   90.00
_cell.angle_gamma   90.00
#
_symmetry.space_group_name_H-M   'P 1'
#
loop_
_entity.id
_entity.type
_entity.pdbx_description
1 polymer ?
#
loop_
_entity_poly.entity_id
_entity_poly.type
_entity_poly.pdbx_seq_one_letter_code
_entity_poly.pdbx_strand_id
1 'polypeptide(L)'
;MEVNFEGEIMSKIQELADEAGVKPEGLIEIVVREFARNTGGRVYVGRWSKGEVDGVKGMRYVVQWPFRPGFIEAPGDLVKRWRKE
;
A
#
# COMPACT_ATOMS: atom_id res chain seq x y z
N MET A 1 3.15 11.87 -9.74
CA MET A 1 2.39 10.61 -9.64
C MET A 1 1.27 10.88 -8.67
N GLU A 2 0.03 10.84 -9.13
CA GLU A 2 -1.14 10.99 -8.25
C GLU A 2 -1.44 9.65 -7.60
N VAL A 3 -1.62 9.63 -6.27
CA VAL A 3 -1.98 8.44 -5.51
C VAL A 3 -3.41 8.61 -5.04
N ASN A 4 -4.31 7.79 -5.57
CA ASN A 4 -5.73 7.85 -5.25
C ASN A 4 -6.08 6.72 -4.27
N PHE A 5 -6.58 7.10 -3.10
CA PHE A 5 -7.19 6.20 -2.12
C PHE A 5 -8.70 6.35 -2.19
N GLU A 6 -9.44 5.24 -2.31
CA GLU A 6 -10.90 5.25 -2.45
C GLU A 6 -11.55 4.44 -1.32
N GLY A 7 -12.81 4.77 -1.03
CA GLY A 7 -13.67 4.03 -0.12
C GLY A 7 -13.11 3.91 1.29
N GLU A 8 -13.13 2.68 1.83
CA GLU A 8 -12.76 2.36 3.21
C GLU A 8 -11.33 2.81 3.58
N ILE A 9 -10.39 2.75 2.63
CA ILE A 9 -8.99 3.14 2.89
C ILE A 9 -8.89 4.63 3.15
N MET A 10 -9.58 5.47 2.36
CA MET A 10 -9.57 6.91 2.59
C MET A 10 -10.28 7.27 3.90
N SER A 11 -11.38 6.60 4.24
CA SER A 11 -12.04 6.76 5.54
C SER A 11 -11.10 6.41 6.70
N LYS A 12 -10.32 5.33 6.58
CA LYS A 12 -9.35 4.95 7.62
C LYS A 12 -8.18 5.93 7.72
N ILE A 13 -7.69 6.44 6.59
CA ILE A 13 -6.68 7.50 6.57
C ILE A 13 -7.20 8.75 7.29
N GLN A 14 -8.45 9.15 7.03
CA GLN A 14 -9.07 10.29 7.69
C GLN A 14 -9.16 10.09 9.21
N GLU A 15 -9.67 8.94 9.66
CA GLU A 15 -9.76 8.59 11.09
C GLU A 15 -8.40 8.72 11.79
N LEU A 16 -7.35 8.13 11.22
CA LEU A 16 -6.00 8.18 11.78
C LEU A 16 -5.39 9.60 11.73
N ALA A 17 -5.74 10.39 10.72
CA ALA A 17 -5.27 11.75 10.59
C ALA A 17 -5.92 12.66 11.66
N ASP A 18 -7.22 12.48 11.89
CA ASP A 18 -7.96 13.19 12.94
C ASP A 18 -7.42 12.84 14.33
N GLU A 19 -7.15 11.55 14.62
CA GLU A 19 -6.51 11.11 15.87
C GLU A 19 -5.15 11.76 16.09
N ALA A 20 -4.37 11.94 15.03
CA ALA A 20 -3.04 12.55 15.07
C ALA A 20 -3.05 14.08 14.98
N GLY A 21 -4.21 14.71 14.78
CA GLY A 21 -4.34 16.17 14.63
C GLY A 21 -3.69 16.73 13.36
N VAL A 22 -3.65 15.96 12.27
CA VAL A 22 -3.03 16.34 11.00
C VAL A 22 -4.02 16.21 9.83
N LYS A 23 -3.67 16.75 8.66
CA LYS A 23 -4.41 16.49 7.43
C LYS A 23 -4.10 15.08 6.89
N PRO A 24 -5.00 14.44 6.12
CA PRO A 24 -4.74 13.16 5.48
C PRO A 24 -3.42 13.10 4.71
N GLU A 25 -3.09 14.14 3.95
CA GLU A 25 -1.84 14.23 3.19
C GLU A 25 -0.62 14.23 4.11
N GLY A 26 -0.71 14.94 5.24
CA GLY A 26 0.33 14.97 6.26
C GLY A 26 0.53 13.60 6.92
N LEU A 27 -0.57 12.87 7.21
CA LEU A 27 -0.48 11.51 7.73
C LEU A 27 0.24 10.58 6.73
N ILE A 28 -0.14 10.62 5.45
CA ILE A 28 0.50 9.83 4.40
C ILE A 28 1.99 10.13 4.33
N GLU A 29 2.38 11.41 4.34
CA GLU A 29 3.78 11.81 4.31
C GLU A 29 4.56 11.27 5.52
N ILE A 30 4.03 11.42 6.73
CA ILE A 30 4.63 10.92 7.96
C ILE A 30 4.86 9.40 7.86
N VAL A 31 3.82 8.65 7.50
CA VAL A 31 3.88 7.18 7.42
C VAL A 31 4.90 6.72 6.38
N VAL A 32 4.88 7.30 5.18
CA VAL A 32 5.81 6.93 4.10
C VAL A 32 7.24 7.28 4.46
N ARG A 33 7.47 8.45 5.07
CA ARG A 33 8.81 8.87 5.51
C ARG A 33 9.37 7.91 6.55
N GLU A 34 8.60 7.57 7.57
CA GLU A 34 9.06 6.65 8.62
C GLU A 34 9.23 5.23 8.09
N PHE A 35 8.38 4.78 7.16
CA PHE A 35 8.55 3.49 6.48
C PHE A 35 9.88 3.45 5.73
N ALA A 36 10.20 4.49 4.96
CA ALA A 36 11.39 4.56 4.13
C ALA A 36 12.68 4.72 4.94
N ARG A 37 12.62 5.37 6.12
CA ARG A 37 13.77 5.53 7.03
C ARG A 37 14.06 4.29 7.88
N ASN A 38 13.09 3.40 8.02
CA ASN A 38 13.22 2.24 8.89
C ASN A 38 14.08 1.14 8.24
N THR A 39 15.16 0.72 8.91
CA THR A 39 16.06 -0.34 8.44
C THR A 39 15.36 -1.70 8.25
N GLY A 40 14.24 -1.94 8.94
CA GLY A 40 13.40 -3.12 8.81
C GLY A 40 12.22 -2.98 7.85
N GLY A 41 11.98 -1.78 7.30
CA GLY A 41 10.90 -1.51 6.35
C GLY A 41 11.18 -2.19 5.01
N ARG A 42 10.34 -3.16 4.61
CA ARG A 42 10.51 -3.88 3.33
C ARG A 42 9.17 -4.18 2.67
N VAL A 43 9.16 -4.18 1.34
CA VAL A 43 8.05 -4.70 0.52
C VAL A 43 8.53 -5.97 -0.18
N TYR A 44 7.96 -7.12 0.19
CA TYR A 44 8.21 -8.37 -0.52
C TYR A 44 7.14 -8.61 -1.56
N VAL A 45 7.51 -9.28 -2.65
CA VAL A 45 6.59 -9.63 -3.73
C VAL A 45 6.58 -11.14 -3.96
N GLY A 46 5.39 -11.69 -4.12
CA GLY A 46 5.16 -13.07 -4.54
C GLY A 46 4.06 -13.14 -5.58
N ARG A 47 4.05 -14.20 -6.39
CA ARG A 47 2.94 -14.44 -7.32
C ARG A 47 1.68 -14.83 -6.54
N TRP A 48 0.53 -14.31 -6.98
CA TRP A 48 -0.76 -14.72 -6.47
C TRP A 48 -1.56 -15.41 -7.57
N SER A 49 -1.73 -16.73 -7.44
CA SER A 49 -2.27 -17.59 -8.50
C SER A 49 -3.74 -17.35 -8.82
N LYS A 50 -4.49 -16.69 -7.92
CA LYS A 50 -5.93 -16.42 -8.09
C LYS A 50 -6.24 -15.03 -8.64
N GLY A 51 -5.23 -14.19 -8.83
CA GLY A 51 -5.41 -12.77 -9.20
C GLY A 51 -5.17 -12.44 -10.66
N GLU A 52 -5.20 -13.43 -11.56
CA GLU A 52 -4.96 -13.16 -12.98
C GLU A 52 -6.17 -12.44 -13.61
N VAL A 53 -5.91 -11.31 -14.27
CA VAL A 53 -6.90 -10.50 -14.99
C VAL A 53 -6.31 -10.09 -16.33
N ASP A 54 -7.02 -10.38 -17.43
CA ASP A 54 -6.62 -10.04 -18.80
C ASP A 54 -5.15 -10.40 -19.12
N GLY A 55 -4.76 -11.64 -18.80
CA GLY A 55 -3.42 -12.18 -19.04
C GLY A 55 -2.31 -11.63 -18.13
N VAL A 56 -2.62 -10.78 -17.16
CA VAL A 56 -1.65 -10.27 -16.18
C VAL A 56 -1.83 -10.97 -14.84
N LYS A 57 -0.77 -11.66 -14.43
CA LYS A 57 -0.69 -12.38 -13.15
C LYS A 57 -0.83 -11.42 -11.97
N GLY A 58 -1.70 -11.79 -11.03
CA GLY A 58 -1.80 -11.13 -9.74
C GLY A 58 -0.53 -11.29 -8.91
N MET A 59 -0.31 -10.33 -8.01
CA MET A 59 0.84 -10.30 -7.12
C MET A 59 0.37 -10.12 -5.68
N ARG A 60 1.02 -10.81 -4.75
CA ARG A 60 0.88 -10.52 -3.32
C ARG A 60 2.06 -9.66 -2.90
N TYR A 61 1.76 -8.52 -2.29
CA TYR A 61 2.77 -7.65 -1.69
C TYR A 61 2.67 -7.77 -0.17
N VAL A 62 3.79 -8.01 0.49
CA VAL A 62 3.88 -8.03 1.96
C VAL A 62 4.64 -6.80 2.41
N VAL A 63 3.96 -5.92 3.13
CA VAL A 63 4.55 -4.71 3.70
C VAL A 63 4.98 -5.05 5.12
N GLN A 64 6.29 -5.12 5.34
CA GLN A 64 6.87 -5.41 6.65
C GLN A 64 7.23 -4.10 7.36
N TRP A 65 6.60 -3.89 8.52
CA TRP A 65 7.12 -3.05 9.60
C TRP A 65 7.78 -3.93 10.68
N PRO A 66 8.64 -3.39 11.56
CA PRO A 66 9.37 -4.18 12.56
C PRO A 66 8.49 -5.04 13.48
N PHE A 67 7.23 -4.63 13.72
CA PHE A 67 6.36 -5.28 14.72
C PHE A 67 5.00 -5.75 14.19
N ARG A 68 4.62 -5.44 12.92
CA ARG A 68 3.38 -5.93 12.31
C ARG A 68 3.52 -6.05 10.78
N PRO A 69 3.40 -7.27 10.21
CA PRO A 69 3.30 -7.43 8.76
C PRO A 69 1.86 -7.17 8.29
N GLY A 70 1.71 -6.39 7.22
CA GLY A 70 0.49 -6.32 6.42
C GLY A 70 0.70 -6.98 5.06
N PHE A 71 -0.36 -7.43 4.40
CA PHE A 71 -0.28 -7.90 3.01
C PHE A 71 -1.46 -7.40 2.18
N ILE A 72 -1.23 -7.26 0.88
CA ILE A 72 -2.26 -7.00 -0.12
C ILE A 72 -2.14 -8.02 -1.23
N GLU A 73 -3.26 -8.62 -1.60
CA GLU A 73 -3.40 -9.43 -2.80
C GLU A 73 -3.89 -8.52 -3.92
N ALA A 74 -2.97 -8.15 -4.82
CA ALA A 74 -3.25 -7.24 -5.91
C ALA A 74 -3.64 -8.04 -7.18
N PRO A 75 -4.87 -7.86 -7.69
CA PRO A 75 -5.26 -8.43 -8.97
C PRO A 75 -4.50 -7.79 -10.14
N GLY A 76 -4.55 -8.45 -11.31
CA GLY A 76 -3.73 -8.10 -12.48
C GLY A 76 -3.90 -6.67 -13.00
N ASP A 77 -5.10 -6.11 -12.91
CA ASP A 77 -5.44 -4.72 -13.23
C ASP A 77 -4.73 -3.72 -12.29
N LEU A 78 -4.74 -4.00 -10.99
CA LEU A 78 -4.05 -3.19 -9.99
C LEU A 78 -2.52 -3.28 -10.17
N VAL A 79 -2.02 -4.47 -10.49
CA VAL A 79 -0.60 -4.68 -10.83
C VAL A 79 -0.21 -3.89 -12.09
N LYS A 80 -1.04 -3.88 -13.15
CA LYS A 80 -0.80 -3.07 -14.35
C LYS A 80 -0.64 -1.59 -14.00
N ARG A 81 -1.53 -1.05 -13.15
CA ARG A 81 -1.50 0.36 -12.72
C ARG A 81 -0.19 0.76 -12.01
N TRP A 82 0.40 -0.16 -11.24
CA TRP A 82 1.59 0.12 -10.44
C TRP A 82 2.93 -0.17 -11.12
N ARG A 83 2.93 -0.92 -12.22
CA ARG A 83 4.18 -1.25 -12.91
C ARG A 83 4.81 0.02 -13.46
N LYS A 84 6.11 0.15 -13.22
CA LYS A 84 6.97 1.08 -13.94
C LYS A 84 7.10 0.53 -15.36
N GLU A 85 6.74 1.33 -16.36
CA GLU A 85 6.95 0.99 -17.79
C GLU A 85 8.42 0.64 -18.08
#